data_AF-A0A0S7YKR7-F1
#
_entry.id   AF-A0A0S7YKR7-F1
#
_cell.length_a   1.000
_cell.length_b   1.000
_cell.length_c   1.000
_cell.angle_alpha   90.00
_cell.angle_beta   90.00
_cell.angle_gamma   90.00
#
_symmetry.space_group_name_H-M   'P 1'
#
loop_
_entity.id
_entity.type
_entity.pdbx_description
1 polymer ?
#
loop_
_entity_poly.entity_id
_entity_poly.type
_entity_poly.pdbx_seq_one_letter_code
_entity_poly.pdbx_strand_id
1 'polypeptide(L)'
;MGCALSRREVLRFFMVALPAAAIGWKRIDFFDRELVCVHVYDPAQELPSPLLDPAGTAVRRSAAGPVFHVGLPELVLCRTKTGLLRFYPYFWPVSRSEVDQLRGSVQVLHQSRTIAGKKDVDTLLEKLLEHRQPGDRENGSLAVIFTLNDATRDACAAVVDVCRSMRVGELVVFKDPSRPPYLCSYPSRQKGFKRPPPIG
;
A
#
# COMPACT_ATOMS: atom_id res chain seq x y z
N MET A 1 -17.26 -26.13 1.64
CA MET A 1 -15.98 -25.97 2.38
C MET A 1 -15.32 -24.69 1.90
N GLY A 2 -15.34 -23.64 2.73
CA GLY A 2 -14.78 -22.34 2.36
C GLY A 2 -13.27 -22.41 2.30
N CYS A 3 -12.70 -22.28 1.10
CA CYS A 3 -11.26 -22.15 0.91
C CYS A 3 -10.85 -20.75 1.39
N ALA A 4 -10.42 -20.65 2.64
CA ALA A 4 -9.86 -19.44 3.21
C ALA A 4 -8.44 -19.25 2.65
N LEU A 5 -8.20 -18.15 1.94
CA LEU A 5 -6.88 -17.79 1.46
C LEU A 5 -6.12 -17.11 2.60
N SER A 6 -4.90 -17.54 2.88
CA SER A 6 -4.03 -16.95 3.89
C SER A 6 -3.78 -15.45 3.64
N ARG A 7 -3.36 -14.70 4.67
CA ARG A 7 -2.90 -13.29 4.56
C ARG A 7 -1.94 -13.04 3.38
N ARG A 8 -1.24 -14.08 2.96
CA ARG A 8 -0.21 -14.11 1.91
C ARG A 8 -0.80 -14.22 0.50
N GLU A 9 -1.91 -14.92 0.36
CA GLU A 9 -2.67 -14.99 -0.90
C GLU A 9 -3.45 -13.69 -1.18
N VAL A 10 -3.77 -12.92 -0.13
CA VAL A 10 -4.31 -11.55 -0.23
C VAL A 10 -3.27 -10.59 -0.80
N LEU A 11 -2.02 -10.65 -0.34
CA LEU A 11 -0.92 -9.86 -0.89
C LEU A 11 -0.60 -10.23 -2.35
N ARG A 12 -0.58 -11.53 -2.68
CA ARG A 12 -0.54 -11.99 -4.08
C ARG A 12 -1.68 -11.43 -4.89
N PHE A 13 -2.87 -11.38 -4.31
CA PHE A 13 -4.03 -10.84 -4.96
C PHE A 13 -3.92 -9.33 -5.20
N PHE A 14 -3.44 -8.55 -4.24
CA PHE A 14 -3.11 -7.15 -4.44
C PHE A 14 -2.05 -6.97 -5.54
N MET A 15 -1.14 -7.92 -5.72
CA MET A 15 -0.22 -7.91 -6.87
C MET A 15 -0.82 -8.34 -8.20
N VAL A 16 -1.89 -9.14 -8.22
CA VAL A 16 -2.56 -9.58 -9.47
C VAL A 16 -3.68 -8.62 -9.90
N ALA A 17 -4.28 -7.87 -8.97
CA ALA A 17 -5.20 -6.78 -9.28
C ALA A 17 -4.46 -5.51 -9.78
N LEU A 18 -3.14 -5.46 -9.60
CA LEU A 18 -2.27 -4.47 -10.24
C LEU A 18 -1.70 -5.06 -11.53
N PRO A 19 -1.84 -4.41 -12.71
CA PRO A 19 -1.38 -4.97 -13.95
C PRO A 19 0.15 -4.83 -14.01
N ALA A 20 0.85 -5.84 -13.50
CA ALA A 20 2.25 -6.04 -13.81
C ALA A 20 2.44 -7.47 -14.33
N ALA A 21 2.46 -7.58 -15.66
CA ALA A 21 3.27 -8.57 -16.37
C ALA A 21 3.19 -10.01 -15.84
N ALA A 22 2.04 -10.66 -16.00
CA ALA A 22 1.92 -12.11 -15.85
C ALA A 22 2.55 -12.83 -17.06
N ILE A 23 3.84 -12.61 -17.32
CA ILE A 23 4.65 -13.50 -18.16
C ILE A 23 5.65 -14.18 -17.24
N GLY A 24 5.34 -15.42 -16.87
CA GLY A 24 6.25 -16.30 -16.15
C GLY A 24 5.86 -16.64 -14.72
N TRP A 25 4.64 -17.13 -14.49
CA TRP A 25 4.35 -17.90 -13.29
C TRP A 25 5.13 -19.23 -13.30
N LYS A 26 6.38 -19.20 -12.81
CA LYS A 26 6.88 -20.34 -12.04
C LYS A 26 6.31 -20.21 -10.63
N ARG A 27 5.56 -21.23 -10.19
CA ARG A 27 5.10 -21.41 -8.80
C ARG A 27 6.30 -21.52 -7.85
N ILE A 28 6.96 -20.43 -7.56
CA ILE A 28 7.94 -20.37 -6.48
C ILE A 28 7.29 -19.56 -5.37
N ASP A 29 7.06 -20.20 -4.23
CA ASP A 29 6.43 -19.61 -3.06
C ASP A 29 7.41 -18.71 -2.30
N PHE A 30 7.72 -17.54 -2.88
CA PHE A 30 8.59 -16.56 -2.22
C PHE A 30 7.93 -15.94 -0.98
N PHE A 31 6.60 -15.96 -0.89
CA PHE A 31 5.84 -15.30 0.18
C PHE A 31 5.82 -16.05 1.50
N ASP A 32 6.09 -17.36 1.52
CA ASP A 32 6.28 -18.11 2.77
C ASP A 32 7.51 -17.64 3.56
N ARG A 33 8.44 -16.95 2.91
CA ARG A 33 9.67 -16.42 3.52
C ARG A 33 9.56 -14.95 3.92
N GLU A 34 8.53 -14.23 3.47
CA GLU A 34 8.46 -12.77 3.59
C GLU A 34 7.43 -12.32 4.63
N LEU A 35 7.90 -11.49 5.56
CA LEU A 35 7.05 -10.84 6.54
C LEU A 35 6.55 -9.52 5.96
N VAL A 36 5.24 -9.40 5.73
CA VAL A 36 4.62 -8.15 5.26
C VAL A 36 3.50 -7.75 6.20
N CYS A 37 3.58 -6.53 6.73
CA CYS A 37 2.49 -5.84 7.41
C CYS A 37 1.86 -4.82 6.47
N VAL A 38 0.53 -4.74 6.55
CA VAL A 38 -0.28 -3.78 5.81
C VAL A 38 -0.95 -2.84 6.79
N HIS A 39 -0.84 -1.54 6.54
CA HIS A 39 -1.48 -0.50 7.31
C HIS A 39 -2.32 0.37 6.40
N VAL A 40 -3.59 0.57 6.73
CA VAL A 40 -4.49 1.44 5.95
C VAL A 40 -4.73 2.71 6.75
N TYR A 41 -4.48 3.86 6.13
CA TYR A 41 -4.65 5.17 6.73
C TYR A 41 -5.63 6.01 5.91
N ASP A 42 -6.31 6.93 6.60
CA ASP A 42 -6.95 8.08 5.97
C ASP A 42 -5.94 9.23 5.97
N PRO A 43 -5.44 9.69 4.80
CA PRO A 43 -4.45 10.76 4.74
C PRO A 43 -4.92 12.06 5.41
N ALA A 44 -6.23 12.31 5.48
CA ALA A 44 -6.79 13.50 6.10
C ALA A 44 -6.75 13.46 7.64
N GLN A 45 -6.47 12.29 8.24
CA GLN A 45 -6.34 12.12 9.69
C GLN A 45 -4.90 12.27 10.15
N GLU A 46 -4.72 12.23 11.47
CA GLU A 46 -3.40 12.21 12.08
C GLU A 46 -2.71 10.88 11.79
N LEU A 47 -1.52 10.96 11.20
CA LEU A 47 -0.71 9.82 10.80
C LEU A 47 0.43 9.59 11.80
N PRO A 48 0.96 8.37 11.92
CA PRO A 48 2.16 8.11 12.71
C PRO A 48 3.32 9.01 12.29
N SER A 49 4.05 9.57 13.26
CA SER A 49 5.22 10.43 12.98
C SER A 49 6.24 9.80 12.03
N PRO A 50 6.51 8.47 12.05
CA PRO A 50 7.46 7.89 11.11
C PRO A 50 7.05 7.96 9.62
N LEU A 51 5.80 8.31 9.32
CA LEU A 51 5.34 8.57 7.95
C LEU A 51 5.47 10.04 7.54
N LEU A 52 5.63 10.93 8.52
CA LEU A 52 5.66 12.38 8.35
C LEU A 52 7.08 12.93 8.45
N ASP A 53 7.94 12.26 9.22
CA ASP A 53 9.31 12.68 9.41
C ASP A 53 10.09 12.47 8.10
N PRO A 54 10.67 13.53 7.50
CA PRO A 54 11.64 13.33 6.44
C PRO A 54 12.80 12.55 7.07
N ALA A 55 13.04 11.35 6.56
CA ALA A 55 14.13 10.55 7.06
C ALA A 55 15.48 11.26 6.87
N GLY A 56 16.45 10.87 7.70
CA GLY A 56 17.82 11.37 7.63
C GLY A 56 18.51 10.94 6.33
N THR A 57 19.84 10.82 6.34
CA THR A 57 20.62 10.56 5.13
C THR A 57 20.11 9.35 4.32
N ALA A 58 19.74 9.59 3.06
CA ALA A 58 19.26 8.58 2.13
C ALA A 58 20.18 7.36 2.05
N VAL A 59 19.63 6.17 2.27
CA VAL A 59 20.39 4.93 2.07
C VAL A 59 20.57 4.71 0.57
N ARG A 60 21.82 4.59 0.11
CA ARG A 60 22.13 4.26 -1.30
C ARG A 60 21.50 2.92 -1.67
N ARG A 61 20.56 2.96 -2.61
CA ARG A 61 19.81 1.80 -3.14
C ARG A 61 20.68 0.62 -3.59
N SER A 62 21.91 0.89 -4.04
CA SER A 62 22.84 -0.14 -4.54
C SER A 62 23.25 -1.18 -3.49
N ALA A 63 23.04 -0.92 -2.19
CA ALA A 63 23.34 -1.87 -1.11
C ALA A 63 22.11 -2.69 -0.64
N ALA A 64 20.89 -2.31 -1.03
CA ALA A 64 19.68 -2.74 -0.31
C ALA A 64 18.91 -3.92 -0.93
N GLY A 65 19.14 -4.25 -2.21
CA GLY A 65 18.34 -5.27 -2.91
C GLY A 65 16.83 -4.95 -2.92
N PRO A 66 15.99 -5.81 -3.50
CA PRO A 66 14.55 -5.69 -3.35
C PRO A 66 14.16 -6.05 -1.91
N VAL A 67 13.36 -5.19 -1.26
CA VAL A 67 12.88 -5.41 0.13
C VAL A 67 12.02 -6.66 0.22
N PHE A 68 11.26 -6.92 -0.84
CA PHE A 68 10.52 -8.14 -1.04
C PHE A 68 10.98 -8.76 -2.37
N HIS A 69 11.48 -9.99 -2.33
CA HIS A 69 11.84 -10.85 -3.46
C HIS A 69 10.67 -11.06 -4.42
N VAL A 70 9.43 -10.86 -3.99
CA VAL A 70 8.28 -10.86 -4.90
C VAL A 70 8.26 -9.66 -5.86
N GLY A 71 9.06 -8.62 -5.61
CA GLY A 71 9.15 -7.44 -6.47
C GLY A 71 7.91 -6.55 -6.40
N LEU A 72 7.42 -6.28 -5.17
CA LEU A 72 6.34 -5.31 -4.95
C LEU A 72 6.73 -3.94 -5.53
N PRO A 73 5.82 -3.27 -6.26
CA PRO A 73 6.04 -1.88 -6.62
C PRO A 73 6.14 -1.02 -5.36
N GLU A 74 7.03 -0.04 -5.40
CA GLU A 74 7.20 0.88 -4.27
C GLU A 74 6.08 1.91 -4.17
N LEU A 75 5.43 2.21 -5.30
CA LEU A 75 4.31 3.15 -5.35
C LEU A 75 3.27 2.71 -6.38
N VAL A 76 2.00 2.82 -6.01
CA VAL A 76 0.86 2.54 -6.89
C VAL A 76 -0.23 3.57 -6.63
N LEU A 77 -0.76 4.15 -7.70
CA LEU A 77 -2.03 4.85 -7.69
C LEU A 77 -3.11 3.94 -8.28
N CYS A 78 -4.20 3.76 -7.54
CA CYS A 78 -5.35 3.00 -7.99
C CYS A 78 -6.66 3.73 -7.67
N ARG A 79 -7.72 3.31 -8.36
CA ARG A 79 -9.10 3.69 -8.12
C ARG A 79 -9.85 2.47 -7.62
N THR A 80 -10.66 2.66 -6.59
CA THR A 80 -11.32 1.57 -5.88
C THR A 80 -12.81 1.87 -5.71
N LYS A 81 -13.68 0.96 -6.14
CA LYS A 81 -15.14 1.09 -5.93
C LYS A 81 -15.53 0.81 -4.47
N THR A 82 -14.72 0.02 -3.78
CA THR A 82 -14.87 -0.34 -2.38
C THR A 82 -13.57 0.01 -1.66
N GLY A 83 -13.65 0.64 -0.48
CA GLY A 83 -12.46 1.00 0.29
C GLY A 83 -11.59 -0.21 0.62
N LEU A 84 -10.29 -0.08 0.38
CA LEU A 84 -9.24 -1.06 0.65
C LEU A 84 -9.24 -1.55 2.09
N LEU A 85 -9.65 -0.71 3.05
CA LEU A 85 -9.83 -1.15 4.45
C LEU A 85 -10.73 -2.39 4.58
N ARG A 86 -11.79 -2.51 3.78
CA ARG A 86 -12.71 -3.66 3.83
C ARG A 86 -12.04 -4.98 3.46
N PHE A 87 -10.89 -4.91 2.79
CA PHE A 87 -10.11 -6.06 2.34
C PHE A 87 -8.86 -6.29 3.20
N TYR A 88 -8.55 -5.33 4.08
CA TYR A 88 -7.58 -5.49 5.16
C TYR A 88 -8.22 -5.38 6.55
N PRO A 89 -9.37 -6.04 6.83
CA PRO A 89 -9.88 -6.08 8.18
C PRO A 89 -8.97 -7.03 8.95
N TYR A 90 -7.92 -6.49 9.56
CA TYR A 90 -7.15 -7.11 10.63
C TYR A 90 -6.80 -8.58 10.42
N PHE A 91 -5.61 -8.85 9.91
CA PHE A 91 -4.93 -10.12 10.15
C PHE A 91 -5.77 -11.40 9.85
N TRP A 92 -6.78 -11.35 8.98
CA TRP A 92 -7.66 -12.49 8.71
C TRP A 92 -7.43 -13.06 7.30
N PRO A 93 -7.53 -14.39 7.12
CA PRO A 93 -7.58 -14.98 5.79
C PRO A 93 -8.83 -14.49 5.02
N VAL A 94 -8.69 -14.24 3.73
CA VAL A 94 -9.74 -13.73 2.83
C VAL A 94 -10.17 -14.86 1.90
N SER A 95 -11.44 -14.99 1.56
CA SER A 95 -11.93 -16.03 0.64
C SER A 95 -11.60 -15.74 -0.83
N ARG A 96 -11.64 -16.78 -1.68
CA ARG A 96 -11.52 -16.62 -3.15
C ARG A 96 -12.58 -15.68 -3.74
N SER A 97 -13.81 -15.72 -3.22
CA SER A 97 -14.89 -14.83 -3.65
C SER A 97 -14.61 -13.37 -3.31
N GLU A 98 -14.05 -13.10 -2.13
CA GLU A 98 -13.64 -11.73 -1.75
C GLU A 98 -12.48 -11.23 -2.62
N VAL A 99 -11.60 -12.14 -3.03
CA VAL A 99 -10.55 -11.92 -4.03
C VAL A 99 -11.15 -11.55 -5.40
N ASP A 100 -12.04 -12.35 -5.96
CA ASP A 100 -12.64 -12.05 -7.28
C ASP A 100 -13.44 -10.75 -7.27
N GLN A 101 -14.16 -10.48 -6.19
CA GLN A 101 -14.86 -9.22 -5.97
C GLN A 101 -13.89 -8.03 -5.96
N LEU A 102 -12.71 -8.18 -5.35
CA LEU A 102 -11.70 -7.13 -5.31
C LEU A 102 -11.10 -6.87 -6.70
N ARG A 103 -10.95 -7.91 -7.53
CA ARG A 103 -10.36 -7.80 -8.88
C ARG A 103 -11.25 -6.96 -9.80
N GLY A 104 -12.57 -7.08 -9.63
CA GLY A 104 -13.54 -6.23 -10.30
C GLY A 104 -13.70 -4.83 -9.68
N SER A 105 -13.07 -4.57 -8.53
CA SER A 105 -13.26 -3.35 -7.74
C SER A 105 -12.06 -2.40 -7.74
N VAL A 106 -10.89 -2.83 -8.22
CA VAL A 106 -9.65 -2.04 -8.26
C VAL A 106 -9.20 -1.83 -9.69
N GLN A 107 -8.95 -0.58 -10.05
CA GLN A 107 -8.32 -0.19 -11.31
C GLN A 107 -6.99 0.48 -11.01
N VAL A 108 -5.91 0.00 -11.61
CA VAL A 108 -4.62 0.69 -11.51
C VAL A 108 -4.51 1.78 -12.53
N LEU A 109 -4.11 2.94 -12.05
CA LEU A 109 -3.91 4.14 -12.85
C LEU A 109 -2.42 4.37 -13.11
N HIS A 110 -1.58 4.08 -12.11
CA HIS A 110 -0.14 4.21 -12.23
C HIS A 110 0.59 3.27 -11.27
N GLN A 111 1.78 2.80 -11.68
CA GLN A 111 2.67 2.02 -10.83
C GLN A 111 4.12 2.41 -11.10
N SER A 112 4.90 2.50 -10.01
CA SER A 112 6.35 2.68 -10.05
C SER A 112 7.00 1.55 -9.27
N ARG A 113 7.83 0.78 -9.97
CA ARG A 113 8.60 -0.32 -9.34
C ARG A 113 9.56 0.21 -8.30
N THR A 114 10.10 1.38 -8.54
CA THR A 114 11.07 2.05 -7.69
C THR A 114 10.81 3.54 -7.69
N ILE A 115 10.90 4.18 -6.54
CA ILE A 115 10.91 5.63 -6.37
C ILE A 115 12.26 6.04 -5.76
N ALA A 116 12.92 7.04 -6.32
CA ALA A 116 14.25 7.49 -5.93
C ALA A 116 14.25 8.91 -5.37
N GLY A 117 13.13 9.63 -5.41
CA GLY A 117 13.00 10.92 -4.77
C GLY A 117 11.93 11.80 -5.40
N LYS A 118 12.18 13.11 -5.39
CA LYS A 118 11.19 14.14 -5.74
C LYS A 118 10.50 13.93 -7.10
N LYS A 119 11.25 13.52 -8.13
CA LYS A 119 10.67 13.30 -9.48
C LYS A 119 9.52 12.29 -9.47
N ASP A 120 9.65 11.21 -8.70
CA ASP A 120 8.60 10.18 -8.63
C ASP A 120 7.37 10.68 -7.88
N VAL A 121 7.58 11.57 -6.90
CA VAL A 121 6.49 12.25 -6.17
C VAL A 121 5.79 13.27 -7.07
N ASP A 122 6.54 14.01 -7.89
CA ASP A 122 5.98 14.93 -8.89
C ASP A 122 5.15 14.15 -9.92
N THR A 123 5.64 12.99 -10.40
CA THR A 123 4.86 12.09 -11.27
C THR A 123 3.58 11.59 -10.59
N LEU A 124 3.62 11.24 -9.31
CA LEU A 124 2.42 10.88 -8.56
C LEU A 124 1.39 12.02 -8.56
N LEU A 125 1.85 13.24 -8.31
CA LEU A 125 0.98 14.43 -8.30
C LEU A 125 0.33 14.65 -9.68
N GLU A 126 1.11 14.56 -10.76
CA GLU A 126 0.61 14.64 -12.13
C GLU A 126 -0.49 13.60 -12.39
N LYS A 127 -0.24 12.32 -12.02
CA LYS A 127 -1.24 11.25 -12.19
C LYS A 127 -2.47 11.45 -11.34
N LEU A 128 -2.33 12.00 -10.14
CA LEU A 128 -3.48 12.36 -9.32
C LEU A 128 -4.30 13.49 -9.94
N LEU A 129 -3.65 14.49 -10.56
CA LEU A 129 -4.34 15.59 -11.25
C LEU A 129 -5.09 15.09 -12.49
N GLU A 130 -4.46 14.23 -13.31
CA GLU A 130 -5.08 13.61 -14.49
C GLU A 130 -6.37 12.86 -14.14
N HIS A 131 -6.38 12.17 -12.99
CA HIS A 131 -7.48 11.30 -12.56
C HIS A 131 -8.42 11.94 -11.53
N ARG A 132 -8.32 13.25 -11.29
CA ARG A 132 -9.22 13.99 -10.40
C ARG A 132 -10.17 14.85 -11.23
N GLN A 133 -11.01 14.24 -12.05
CA GLN A 133 -12.01 14.98 -12.83
C GLN A 133 -13.27 15.29 -12.00
N PRO A 134 -13.93 16.45 -12.23
CA PRO A 134 -15.24 16.73 -11.61
C PRO A 134 -16.27 15.73 -12.13
N GLY A 135 -16.85 14.91 -11.24
CA GLY A 135 -17.80 13.84 -11.58
C GLY A 135 -17.34 12.44 -11.17
N ASP A 136 -16.05 12.27 -10.87
CA ASP A 136 -15.44 10.96 -10.59
C ASP A 136 -15.85 10.28 -9.27
N ARG A 137 -16.71 10.92 -8.46
CA ARG A 137 -17.22 10.31 -7.22
C ARG A 137 -18.01 9.03 -7.48
N GLU A 138 -18.63 8.90 -8.65
CA GLU A 138 -19.37 7.71 -9.06
C GLU A 138 -18.45 6.55 -9.47
N ASN A 139 -17.20 6.84 -9.85
CA ASN A 139 -16.23 5.84 -10.33
C ASN A 139 -15.39 5.21 -9.19
N GLY A 140 -15.64 5.59 -7.94
CA GLY A 140 -14.89 5.11 -6.77
C GLY A 140 -13.83 6.08 -6.27
N SER A 141 -13.15 5.70 -5.19
CA SER A 141 -12.15 6.53 -4.50
C SER A 141 -10.73 6.23 -4.96
N LEU A 142 -9.89 7.26 -5.06
CA LEU A 142 -8.46 7.11 -5.28
C LEU A 142 -7.79 6.59 -4.01
N ALA A 143 -6.90 5.62 -4.18
CA ALA A 143 -6.06 5.08 -3.13
C ALA A 143 -4.61 4.98 -3.61
N VAL A 144 -3.68 5.27 -2.70
CA VAL A 144 -2.24 5.16 -2.94
C VAL A 144 -1.72 3.98 -2.11
N ILE A 145 -1.02 3.05 -2.76
CA ILE A 145 -0.30 1.97 -2.10
C ILE A 145 1.19 2.31 -2.13
N PHE A 146 1.84 2.23 -0.99
CA PHE A 146 3.24 2.61 -0.81
C PHE A 146 3.99 1.52 -0.06
N THR A 147 5.13 1.09 -0.59
CA THR A 147 6.02 0.15 0.11
C THR A 147 7.05 0.93 0.90
N LEU A 148 6.93 0.95 2.22
CA LEU A 148 7.84 1.62 3.14
C LEU A 148 9.05 0.73 3.45
N ASN A 149 10.23 1.22 3.08
CA ASN A 149 11.51 0.57 3.31
C ASN A 149 12.63 1.63 3.42
N ASP A 150 13.88 1.19 3.59
CA ASP A 150 15.01 2.10 3.79
C ASP A 150 15.30 3.01 2.57
N ALA A 151 14.99 2.56 1.35
CA ALA A 151 15.15 3.34 0.13
C ALA A 151 13.97 4.30 -0.15
N THR A 152 12.78 4.01 0.36
CA THR A 152 11.58 4.82 0.11
C THR A 152 11.23 5.75 1.27
N ARG A 153 11.88 5.58 2.43
CA ARG A 153 11.59 6.34 3.66
C ARG A 153 11.60 7.85 3.43
N ASP A 154 12.60 8.35 2.70
CA ASP A 154 12.77 9.78 2.43
C ASP A 154 11.66 10.36 1.56
N ALA A 155 11.09 9.53 0.66
CA ALA A 155 9.97 9.92 -0.18
C ALA A 155 8.62 9.83 0.55
N CYS A 156 8.55 9.13 1.68
CA CYS A 156 7.29 8.84 2.38
C CYS A 156 6.53 10.10 2.78
N ALA A 157 7.21 11.06 3.44
CA ALA A 157 6.59 12.31 3.87
C ALA A 157 6.02 13.09 2.68
N ALA A 158 6.79 13.19 1.59
CA ALA A 158 6.35 13.88 0.38
C ALA A 158 5.17 13.17 -0.33
N VAL A 159 5.15 11.84 -0.34
CA VAL A 159 4.01 11.05 -0.83
C VAL A 159 2.77 11.29 0.04
N VAL A 160 2.93 11.34 1.37
CA VAL A 160 1.84 11.65 2.30
C VAL A 160 1.28 13.04 2.05
N ASP A 161 2.13 14.04 1.85
CA ASP A 161 1.72 15.42 1.58
C ASP A 161 0.96 15.54 0.25
N VAL A 162 1.42 14.84 -0.79
CA VAL A 162 0.68 14.72 -2.06
C VAL A 162 -0.68 14.04 -1.83
N CYS A 163 -0.73 12.95 -1.07
CA CYS A 163 -2.00 12.28 -0.76
C CYS A 163 -2.99 13.21 -0.02
N ARG A 164 -2.50 14.01 0.93
CA ARG A 164 -3.27 15.00 1.69
C ARG A 164 -3.81 16.11 0.82
N SER A 165 -2.94 16.79 0.08
CA SER A 165 -3.30 17.89 -0.82
C SER A 165 -4.31 17.45 -1.90
N MET A 166 -4.16 16.22 -2.38
CA MET A 166 -5.04 15.62 -3.38
C MET A 166 -6.28 14.95 -2.79
N ARG A 167 -6.44 14.95 -1.46
CA ARG A 167 -7.57 14.30 -0.74
C ARG A 167 -7.78 12.86 -1.19
N VAL A 168 -6.68 12.12 -1.29
CA VAL A 168 -6.71 10.67 -1.54
C VAL A 168 -7.47 9.99 -0.41
N GLY A 169 -8.37 9.06 -0.73
CA GLY A 169 -9.28 8.47 0.26
C GLY A 169 -8.60 7.47 1.19
N GLU A 170 -7.57 6.78 0.71
CA GLU A 170 -6.81 5.79 1.47
C GLU A 170 -5.33 5.78 1.07
N LEU A 171 -4.46 5.74 2.08
CA LEU A 171 -3.05 5.42 1.95
C LEU A 171 -2.81 4.04 2.56
N VAL A 172 -2.37 3.09 1.73
CA VAL A 172 -2.03 1.73 2.16
C VAL A 172 -0.52 1.60 2.20
N VAL A 173 0.04 1.29 3.37
CA VAL A 173 1.47 1.13 3.56
C VAL A 173 1.81 -0.35 3.74
N PHE A 174 2.64 -0.88 2.85
CA PHE A 174 3.28 -2.18 3.00
C PHE A 174 4.64 -2.03 3.65
N LYS A 175 4.97 -2.90 4.59
CA LYS A 175 6.23 -2.84 5.32
C LYS A 175 6.65 -4.19 5.88
N ASP A 176 7.95 -4.43 5.96
CA ASP A 176 8.51 -5.52 6.75
C ASP A 176 8.34 -5.22 8.27
N PRO A 177 7.58 -6.02 9.03
CA PRO A 177 7.39 -5.79 10.46
C PRO A 177 8.66 -5.97 11.29
N SER A 178 9.67 -6.70 10.79
CA SER A 178 10.93 -6.94 11.50
C SER A 178 11.88 -5.74 11.47
N ARG A 179 11.61 -4.74 10.62
CA ARG A 179 12.44 -3.55 10.46
C ARG A 179 11.77 -2.31 11.06
N PRO A 180 12.49 -1.33 11.61
CA PRO A 180 11.90 -0.04 11.96
C PRO A 180 11.49 0.73 10.69
N PRO A 181 10.46 1.61 10.74
CA PRO A 181 9.70 2.02 11.92
C PRO A 181 8.50 1.11 12.25
N TYR A 182 8.24 0.84 13.52
CA TYR A 182 7.14 -0.03 13.95
C TYR A 182 5.77 0.67 13.91
N LEU A 183 5.14 0.70 12.73
CA LEU A 183 3.80 1.30 12.54
C LEU A 183 2.72 0.63 13.40
N CYS A 184 2.93 -0.62 13.82
CA CYS A 184 2.06 -1.33 14.78
C CYS A 184 2.00 -0.64 16.15
N SER A 185 2.95 0.23 16.50
CA SER A 185 2.93 1.02 17.74
C SER A 185 1.88 2.15 17.70
N TYR A 186 1.24 2.39 16.56
CA TYR A 186 0.21 3.42 16.37
C TYR A 186 -1.11 2.83 15.87
N PRO A 187 -1.69 1.84 16.57
CA PRO A 187 -2.87 1.12 16.07
C PRO A 187 -4.07 2.05 15.90
N SER A 188 -4.30 2.98 16.82
CA SER A 188 -5.41 3.95 16.78
C SER A 188 -5.36 4.93 15.61
N ARG A 189 -4.21 5.05 14.93
CA ARG A 189 -4.04 5.91 13.74
C ARG A 189 -4.45 5.22 12.45
N GLN A 190 -4.60 3.89 12.45
CA GLN A 190 -5.04 3.15 11.28
C GLN A 190 -6.55 3.24 11.11
N LYS A 191 -6.99 3.38 9.86
CA LYS A 191 -8.40 3.33 9.49
C LYS A 191 -8.97 1.98 9.96
N GLY A 192 -10.14 2.00 10.60
CA GLY A 192 -10.79 0.78 11.10
C GLY A 192 -10.40 0.33 12.51
N PHE A 193 -9.43 0.98 13.18
CA PHE A 193 -9.26 0.88 14.64
C PHE A 193 -10.29 1.75 15.35
N LYS A 194 -11.42 1.14 15.73
CA LYS A 194 -12.46 1.78 16.55
C LYS A 194 -12.25 1.60 18.06
N ARG A 195 -11.32 0.73 18.49
CA ARG A 195 -10.92 0.55 19.90
C ARG A 195 -9.42 0.23 19.97
N PRO A 196 -8.69 0.69 21.01
CA PRO A 196 -7.33 0.24 21.25
C PRO A 196 -7.33 -1.31 21.35
N PRO A 197 -6.25 -1.99 20.91
CA PRO A 197 -6.14 -3.43 21.14
C PRO A 197 -6.32 -3.69 22.64
N PRO A 198 -7.02 -4.77 23.05
CA PRO A 198 -7.08 -5.14 24.46
C PRO A 198 -5.63 -5.36 24.91
N ILE A 199 -5.15 -4.44 25.74
CA ILE A 199 -3.88 -4.61 26.43
C ILE A 199 -4.10 -5.80 27.37
N GLY A 200 -3.42 -6.90 27.09
CA GLY A 200 -3.21 -7.99 28.03
C GLY A 200 -1.88 -7.76 28.74
#